data_AF-A0AA36NAK5-F1
#
_entry.id   AF-A0AA36NAK5-F1
#
_cell.length_a   1.000
_cell.length_b   1.000
_cell.length_c   1.000
_cell.angle_alpha   90.00
_cell.angle_beta   90.00
_cell.angle_gamma   90.00
#
_symmetry.space_group_name_H-M   'P 1'
#
loop_
_entity.id
_entity.type
_entity.pdbx_description
1 polymer ?
#
loop_
_entity_poly.entity_id
_entity_poly.type
_entity_poly.pdbx_seq_one_letter_code
_entity_poly.pdbx_strand_id
1 'polypeptide(L)'
;MDGEARAEAVLLAAPWLLLNLSCEMIFILHSRLDSNSADVRKSQRIVDDLVQTLVEPCNFSETLRPHALSSLAAAKASFSRLAHCSIARLEKGSMSKLFSLMVMSVKTMLMMCRNPQQMVEILPTRLGVLESMASPSLVPALLLCKEKATELFKSLAQLQLQSVRQELCLILQGLTTKVTPLISTGLQNLGGFISVRGEGAALPDQFCAGTVRYFAGKKVTVAQAPGMGGGIRIQTEVV
;
A
#
# COMPACT_ATOMS: atom_id res chain seq x y z
N MET A 1 8.42 -16.20 -24.89
CA MET A 1 7.04 -16.00 -24.38
C MET A 1 7.03 -15.27 -23.05
N ASP A 2 7.96 -15.51 -22.12
CA ASP A 2 7.97 -14.84 -20.80
C ASP A 2 8.20 -13.32 -20.81
N GLY A 3 8.86 -12.77 -21.84
CA GLY A 3 9.15 -11.33 -21.93
C GLY A 3 7.93 -10.46 -22.22
N GLU A 4 6.98 -10.97 -23.01
CA GLU A 4 5.79 -10.23 -23.45
C GLU A 4 4.73 -10.18 -22.35
N ALA A 5 4.46 -11.33 -21.71
CA ALA A 5 3.60 -11.41 -20.52
C ALA A 5 4.12 -10.58 -19.33
N ARG A 6 5.44 -10.38 -19.26
CA ARG A 6 6.07 -9.47 -18.28
C ARG A 6 5.84 -8.00 -18.64
N ALA A 7 6.00 -7.63 -19.90
CA ALA A 7 5.80 -6.26 -20.36
C ALA A 7 4.34 -5.81 -20.16
N GLU A 8 3.38 -6.71 -20.41
CA GLU A 8 1.97 -6.44 -20.17
C GLU A 8 1.66 -6.29 -18.67
N ALA A 9 2.24 -7.15 -17.82
CA ALA A 9 2.04 -7.07 -16.38
C ALA A 9 2.49 -5.73 -15.79
N VAL A 10 3.60 -5.15 -16.28
CA VAL A 10 4.10 -3.84 -15.84
C VAL A 10 3.04 -2.73 -16.01
N LEU A 11 2.18 -2.83 -17.02
CA LEU A 11 1.08 -1.88 -17.24
C LEU A 11 -0.01 -1.93 -16.16
N LEU A 12 -0.02 -2.95 -15.30
CA LEU A 12 -0.90 -3.03 -14.14
C LEU A 12 -0.38 -2.24 -12.92
N ALA A 13 0.86 -1.71 -12.98
CA ALA A 13 1.38 -0.81 -11.95
C ALA A 13 0.54 0.47 -11.84
N ALA A 14 0.13 1.06 -12.96
CA ALA A 14 -0.66 2.29 -12.93
C ALA A 14 -2.08 2.07 -12.35
N PRO A 15 -2.88 1.07 -12.77
CA PRO A 15 -4.12 0.69 -12.10
C PRO A 15 -3.97 0.48 -10.59
N TRP A 16 -2.96 -0.30 -10.18
CA TRP A 16 -2.70 -0.56 -8.77
C TRP A 16 -2.43 0.74 -8.01
N LEU A 17 -1.57 1.61 -8.54
CA LEU A 17 -1.19 2.86 -7.89
C LEU A 17 -2.37 3.82 -7.82
N LEU A 18 -3.10 4.03 -8.92
CA LEU A 18 -4.20 4.98 -8.99
C LEU A 18 -5.33 4.61 -8.04
N LEU A 19 -5.72 3.34 -7.97
CA LEU A 19 -6.78 2.89 -7.05
C LEU A 19 -6.36 3.02 -5.58
N ASN A 20 -5.11 2.69 -5.24
CA ASN A 20 -4.60 2.89 -3.89
C ASN A 20 -4.52 4.37 -3.52
N LEU A 21 -4.12 5.25 -4.44
CA LEU A 21 -4.13 6.70 -4.25
C LEU A 21 -5.55 7.23 -4.05
N SER A 22 -6.54 6.74 -4.81
CA SER A 22 -7.95 7.10 -4.63
C SER A 22 -8.44 6.75 -3.23
N CYS A 23 -8.19 5.51 -2.77
CA CYS A 23 -8.57 5.10 -1.42
C CYS A 23 -7.86 5.92 -0.35
N GLU A 24 -6.59 6.26 -0.55
CA GLU A 24 -5.81 7.07 0.39
C GLU A 24 -6.29 8.52 0.45
N MET A 25 -6.67 9.11 -0.69
CA MET A 25 -7.27 10.43 -0.74
C MET A 25 -8.56 10.49 0.09
N ILE A 26 -9.46 9.54 -0.12
CA ILE A 26 -10.74 9.47 0.60
C ILE A 26 -10.50 9.32 2.10
N PHE A 27 -9.58 8.42 2.48
CA PHE A 27 -9.24 8.19 3.89
C PHE A 27 -8.67 9.45 4.56
N ILE A 28 -7.67 10.09 3.96
CA ILE A 28 -7.06 11.31 4.50
C ILE A 28 -8.10 12.42 4.65
N LEU A 29 -8.99 12.58 3.66
CA LEU A 29 -10.03 13.60 3.70
C LEU A 29 -11.04 13.33 4.82
N HIS A 30 -11.51 12.09 4.96
CA HIS A 30 -12.39 11.72 6.07
C HIS A 30 -11.75 11.99 7.43
N SER A 31 -10.51 11.53 7.68
CA SER A 31 -9.84 11.77 8.96
C SER A 31 -9.65 13.26 9.28
N ARG A 32 -9.41 14.09 8.25
CA ARG A 32 -9.31 15.56 8.42
C ARG A 32 -10.66 16.21 8.66
N LEU A 33 -11.71 15.74 8.00
CA LEU A 33 -13.06 16.26 8.12
C LEU A 33 -13.65 15.92 9.49
N ASP A 34 -13.45 14.70 9.99
CA ASP A 34 -13.88 14.32 11.36
C ASP A 34 -13.25 15.18 12.43
N SER A 35 -11.96 15.53 12.26
CA SER A 35 -11.21 16.32 13.25
C SER A 35 -11.53 17.82 13.22
N ASN A 36 -12.07 18.35 12.11
CA ASN A 36 -12.22 19.80 11.88
C ASN A 36 -13.65 20.25 11.59
N SER A 37 -14.59 19.35 11.26
CA SER A 37 -15.93 19.73 10.83
C SER A 37 -16.91 19.76 12.00
N ALA A 38 -17.62 20.89 12.15
CA ALA A 38 -18.82 20.97 12.98
C ALA A 38 -20.05 20.35 12.28
N ASP A 39 -19.94 20.02 10.99
CA ASP A 39 -21.02 19.50 10.15
C ASP A 39 -20.65 18.12 9.58
N VAL A 40 -20.99 17.09 10.36
CA VAL A 40 -20.79 15.68 10.03
C VAL A 40 -21.48 15.30 8.71
N ARG A 41 -22.64 15.91 8.40
CA ARG A 41 -23.41 15.58 7.18
C ARG A 41 -22.69 16.03 5.93
N LYS A 42 -22.08 17.22 5.97
CA LYS A 42 -21.25 17.70 4.86
C LYS A 42 -20.03 16.80 4.65
N SER A 43 -19.40 16.36 5.73
CA SER A 43 -18.24 15.47 5.68
C SER A 43 -18.59 14.11 5.08
N GLN A 44 -19.71 13.52 5.49
CA GLN A 44 -20.21 12.27 4.91
C GLN A 44 -20.52 12.41 3.41
N ARG A 45 -21.18 13.50 2.99
CA ARG A 45 -21.47 13.75 1.56
C ARG A 45 -20.20 13.83 0.72
N ILE A 46 -19.16 14.50 1.23
CA ILE A 46 -17.88 14.57 0.51
C ILE A 46 -17.29 13.17 0.33
N VAL A 47 -17.30 12.34 1.37
CA VAL A 47 -16.79 10.97 1.31
C VAL A 47 -17.61 10.13 0.34
N ASP A 48 -18.94 10.20 0.42
CA ASP A 48 -19.85 9.47 -0.46
C ASP A 48 -19.68 9.88 -1.93
N ASP A 49 -19.55 11.18 -2.25
CA ASP A 49 -19.32 11.67 -3.62
C ASP A 49 -18.01 11.09 -4.20
N LEU A 50 -16.96 11.04 -3.39
CA LEU A 50 -15.65 10.52 -3.80
C LEU A 50 -15.69 8.99 -3.97
N VAL A 51 -16.34 8.28 -3.04
CA VAL A 51 -16.53 6.82 -3.11
C VAL A 51 -17.38 6.47 -4.32
N GLN A 52 -18.49 7.18 -4.54
CA GLN A 52 -19.37 6.99 -5.70
C GLN A 52 -18.57 7.17 -7.01
N THR A 53 -17.74 8.20 -7.11
CA THR A 53 -16.88 8.41 -8.28
C THR A 53 -15.88 7.26 -8.49
N LEU A 54 -15.32 6.72 -7.40
CA LEU A 54 -14.36 5.60 -7.44
C LEU A 54 -15.02 4.28 -7.87
N VAL A 55 -16.23 3.98 -7.38
CA VAL A 55 -16.92 2.70 -7.63
C VAL A 55 -17.85 2.73 -8.84
N GLU A 56 -18.02 3.89 -9.47
CA GLU A 56 -18.76 4.04 -10.72
C GLU A 56 -18.24 3.01 -11.76
N PRO A 57 -19.09 2.09 -12.26
CA PRO A 57 -18.61 0.93 -13.03
C PRO A 57 -17.72 1.28 -14.22
N CYS A 58 -18.06 2.33 -14.96
CA CYS A 58 -17.23 2.84 -16.05
C CYS A 58 -15.87 3.30 -15.53
N ASN A 59 -15.83 4.20 -14.53
CA ASN A 59 -14.56 4.72 -14.00
C ASN A 59 -13.67 3.61 -13.42
N PHE A 60 -14.25 2.69 -12.67
CA PHE A 60 -13.51 1.61 -12.03
C PHE A 60 -12.94 0.63 -13.05
N SER A 61 -13.75 0.18 -14.01
CA SER A 61 -13.29 -0.73 -15.08
C SER A 61 -12.25 -0.07 -15.99
N GLU A 62 -12.43 1.21 -16.32
CA GLU A 62 -11.47 2.02 -17.07
C GLU A 62 -10.13 2.12 -16.34
N THR A 63 -10.15 2.37 -15.03
CA THR A 63 -8.93 2.46 -14.21
C THR A 63 -8.22 1.12 -14.08
N LEU A 64 -8.95 0.00 -14.11
CA LEU A 64 -8.37 -1.34 -14.09
C LEU A 64 -7.70 -1.76 -15.41
N ARG A 65 -7.93 -1.05 -16.52
CA ARG A 65 -7.32 -1.39 -17.81
C ARG A 65 -5.80 -1.25 -17.74
N PRO A 66 -5.02 -2.24 -18.21
CA PRO A 66 -3.57 -2.12 -18.27
C PRO A 66 -3.16 -0.91 -19.11
N HIS A 67 -2.39 0.01 -18.51
CA HIS A 67 -1.86 1.18 -19.20
C HIS A 67 -0.61 1.73 -18.49
N ALA A 68 0.24 2.45 -19.19
CA ALA A 68 1.37 3.14 -18.56
C ALA A 68 0.89 4.37 -17.78
N LEU A 69 1.53 4.65 -16.63
CA LEU A 69 1.31 5.91 -15.92
C LEU A 69 1.93 7.05 -16.73
N SER A 70 1.14 8.04 -17.14
CA SER A 70 1.66 9.19 -17.89
C SER A 70 2.69 10.00 -17.08
N SER A 71 2.35 10.40 -15.86
CA SER A 71 3.27 10.90 -14.84
C SER A 71 2.55 11.08 -13.50
N LEU A 72 3.30 11.18 -12.40
CA LEU A 72 2.73 11.59 -11.10
C LEU A 72 2.15 13.00 -11.14
N ALA A 73 2.68 13.89 -11.98
CA ALA A 73 2.13 15.24 -12.16
C ALA A 73 0.75 15.21 -12.83
N ALA A 74 0.56 14.38 -13.85
CA ALA A 74 -0.72 14.17 -14.49
C ALA A 74 -1.74 13.51 -13.54
N ALA A 75 -1.30 12.50 -12.78
CA ALA A 75 -2.12 11.90 -11.73
C ALA A 75 -2.58 12.95 -10.70
N LYS A 76 -1.66 13.79 -10.21
CA LYS A 76 -1.98 14.91 -9.31
C LYS A 76 -3.02 15.86 -9.90
N ALA A 77 -2.91 16.20 -11.18
CA ALA A 77 -3.89 17.05 -11.85
C ALA A 77 -5.28 16.39 -11.90
N SER A 78 -5.35 15.09 -12.16
CA SER A 78 -6.60 14.32 -12.13
C SER A 78 -7.22 14.28 -10.73
N PHE A 79 -6.45 13.99 -9.69
CA PHE A 79 -6.94 14.04 -8.31
C PHE A 79 -7.34 15.45 -7.86
N SER A 80 -6.67 16.49 -8.37
CA SER A 80 -7.06 17.88 -8.10
C SER A 80 -8.42 18.20 -8.72
N ARG A 81 -8.69 17.75 -9.95
CA ARG A 81 -10.01 17.91 -10.57
C ARG A 81 -11.07 17.15 -9.80
N LEU A 82 -10.78 15.90 -9.41
CA LEU A 82 -11.68 15.08 -8.62
C LEU A 82 -12.03 15.73 -7.26
N ALA A 83 -11.04 16.31 -6.58
CA ALA A 83 -11.26 17.06 -5.34
C ALA A 83 -12.14 18.30 -5.54
N HIS A 84 -12.00 19.00 -6.67
CA HIS A 84 -12.80 20.19 -6.97
C HIS A 84 -14.21 19.88 -7.47
N CYS A 85 -14.39 18.73 -8.15
CA CYS A 85 -15.70 18.24 -8.56
C CYS A 85 -16.51 17.73 -7.37
N SER A 86 -15.86 17.17 -6.36
CA SER A 86 -16.53 16.91 -5.08
C SER A 86 -16.76 18.23 -4.34
N ILE A 87 -17.66 18.21 -3.36
CA ILE A 87 -17.94 19.38 -2.51
C ILE A 87 -16.70 19.80 -1.67
N ALA A 88 -15.61 19.04 -1.69
CA ALA A 88 -14.36 19.31 -0.99
C ALA A 88 -13.62 20.53 -1.56
N ARG A 89 -13.94 21.73 -1.07
CA ARG A 89 -13.19 22.94 -1.41
C ARG A 89 -11.83 22.97 -0.70
N LEU A 90 -10.82 22.38 -1.33
CA LEU A 90 -9.42 22.47 -0.89
C LEU A 90 -8.74 23.71 -1.50
N GLU A 91 -7.97 24.43 -0.70
CA GLU A 91 -7.07 25.47 -1.20
C GLU A 91 -5.95 24.87 -2.07
N LYS A 92 -5.43 25.65 -3.02
CA LYS A 92 -4.40 25.21 -3.99
C LYS A 92 -3.11 24.68 -3.31
N GLY A 93 -2.70 25.29 -2.19
CA GLY A 93 -1.57 24.82 -1.38
C GLY A 93 -1.86 23.50 -0.65
N SER A 94 -3.11 23.27 -0.25
CA SER A 94 -3.56 22.08 0.46
C SER A 94 -3.60 20.84 -0.45
N MET A 95 -3.95 21.01 -1.73
CA MET A 95 -3.96 19.87 -2.68
C MET A 95 -2.56 19.30 -2.91
N SER A 96 -1.53 20.15 -2.99
CA SER A 96 -0.14 19.68 -3.14
C SER A 96 0.32 18.87 -1.93
N LYS A 97 0.01 19.34 -0.72
CA LYS A 97 0.31 18.61 0.52
C LYS A 97 -0.48 17.31 0.64
N LEU A 98 -1.76 17.32 0.24
CA LEU A 98 -2.61 16.13 0.19
C LEU A 98 -2.02 15.07 -0.74
N PHE A 99 -1.65 15.44 -1.97
CA PHE A 99 -1.09 14.49 -2.92
C PHE A 99 0.27 13.93 -2.45
N SER A 100 1.15 14.77 -1.89
CA SER A 100 2.40 14.28 -1.28
C SER A 100 2.14 13.29 -0.15
N LEU A 101 1.14 13.54 0.69
CA LEU A 101 0.74 12.62 1.76
C LEU A 101 0.25 11.29 1.17
N MET A 102 -0.66 11.34 0.19
CA MET A 102 -1.18 10.14 -0.49
C MET A 102 -0.05 9.27 -1.05
N VAL A 103 0.86 9.88 -1.83
CA VAL A 103 1.94 9.14 -2.49
C VAL A 103 2.92 8.57 -1.47
N MET A 104 3.26 9.31 -0.41
CA MET A 104 4.15 8.81 0.63
C MET A 104 3.50 7.70 1.47
N SER A 105 2.19 7.76 1.75
CA SER A 105 1.44 6.67 2.39
C SER A 105 1.48 5.39 1.53
N VAL A 106 1.15 5.50 0.24
CA VAL A 106 1.17 4.34 -0.68
C VAL A 106 2.57 3.78 -0.84
N LYS A 107 3.59 4.64 -0.97
CA LYS A 107 5.00 4.24 -0.97
C LYS A 107 5.37 3.47 0.30
N THR A 108 4.93 3.94 1.47
CA THR A 108 5.20 3.27 2.74
C THR A 108 4.58 1.88 2.76
N MET A 109 3.31 1.74 2.34
CA MET A 109 2.65 0.43 2.27
C MET A 109 3.39 -0.54 1.34
N LEU A 110 3.78 -0.07 0.15
CA LEU A 110 4.54 -0.88 -0.81
C LEU A 110 5.90 -1.33 -0.24
N MET A 111 6.63 -0.43 0.42
CA MET A 111 7.94 -0.72 1.00
C MET A 111 7.86 -1.68 2.20
N MET A 112 6.70 -1.74 2.86
CA MET A 112 6.46 -2.67 3.97
C MET A 112 6.08 -4.07 3.52
N CYS A 113 5.70 -4.27 2.24
CA CYS A 113 5.49 -5.60 1.70
C CYS A 113 6.82 -6.38 1.66
N ARG A 114 6.88 -7.56 2.28
CA ARG A 114 8.03 -8.47 2.27
C ARG A 114 8.11 -9.30 1.00
N ASN A 115 6.97 -9.59 0.38
CA ASN A 115 6.86 -10.32 -0.87
C ASN A 115 5.85 -9.61 -1.79
N PRO A 116 5.87 -9.88 -3.11
CA PRO A 116 4.97 -9.20 -4.05
C PRO A 116 3.51 -9.65 -3.90
N GLN A 117 3.22 -10.80 -3.27
CA GLN A 117 1.84 -11.23 -2.99
C GLN A 117 1.17 -10.34 -1.92
N GLN A 118 1.91 -9.87 -0.92
CA GLN A 118 1.37 -8.95 0.09
C GLN A 118 0.88 -7.62 -0.53
N MET A 119 1.46 -7.22 -1.66
CA MET A 119 1.02 -6.02 -2.39
C MET A 119 -0.38 -6.18 -2.97
N VAL A 120 -0.78 -7.40 -3.33
CA VAL A 120 -2.12 -7.73 -3.86
C VAL A 120 -3.20 -7.44 -2.82
N GLU A 121 -2.90 -7.67 -1.54
CA GLU A 121 -3.86 -7.51 -0.44
C GLU A 121 -4.03 -6.04 0.01
N ILE A 122 -3.15 -5.12 -0.40
CA ILE A 122 -3.25 -3.71 -0.02
C ILE A 122 -4.57 -3.11 -0.53
N LEU A 123 -4.84 -3.20 -1.83
CA LEU A 123 -6.00 -2.55 -2.42
C LEU A 123 -7.34 -3.09 -1.86
N PRO A 124 -7.57 -4.42 -1.78
CA PRO A 124 -8.77 -4.97 -1.16
C PRO A 124 -8.94 -4.56 0.31
N THR A 125 -7.84 -4.48 1.08
CA THR A 125 -7.86 -4.00 2.47
C THR A 125 -8.32 -2.55 2.53
N ARG A 126 -7.81 -1.70 1.62
CA ARG A 126 -8.15 -0.27 1.57
C ARG A 126 -9.59 -0.03 1.13
N LEU A 127 -10.09 -0.77 0.15
CA LEU A 127 -11.51 -0.76 -0.22
C LEU A 127 -12.39 -1.19 0.96
N GLY A 128 -11.97 -2.20 1.73
CA GLY A 128 -12.64 -2.61 2.97
C GLY A 128 -12.70 -1.53 4.04
N VAL A 129 -11.67 -0.70 4.16
CA VAL A 129 -11.72 0.47 5.05
C VAL A 129 -12.79 1.47 4.58
N LEU A 130 -12.92 1.71 3.26
CA LEU A 130 -13.97 2.59 2.73
C LEU A 130 -15.39 2.05 2.98
N GLU A 131 -15.59 0.72 3.02
CA GLU A 131 -16.89 0.12 3.37
C GLU A 131 -17.37 0.59 4.75
N SER A 132 -16.45 0.82 5.70
CA SER A 132 -16.78 1.32 7.05
C SER A 132 -17.04 2.83 7.13
N MET A 133 -16.66 3.58 6.07
CA MET A 133 -16.70 5.04 6.03
C MET A 133 -17.80 5.58 5.13
N ALA A 134 -18.21 4.81 4.13
CA ALA A 134 -19.21 5.20 3.14
C ALA A 134 -20.64 4.93 3.65
N SER A 135 -21.60 5.63 3.07
CA SER A 135 -23.02 5.32 3.29
C SER A 135 -23.37 3.88 2.89
N PRO A 136 -24.30 3.21 3.60
CA PRO A 136 -24.66 1.80 3.34
C PRO A 136 -25.06 1.49 1.90
N SER A 137 -25.59 2.47 1.16
CA SER A 137 -25.96 2.33 -0.24
C SER A 137 -24.78 2.08 -1.19
N LEU A 138 -23.56 2.47 -0.80
CA LEU A 138 -22.35 2.33 -1.63
C LEU A 138 -21.58 1.03 -1.34
N VAL A 139 -21.87 0.36 -0.22
CA VAL A 139 -21.18 -0.86 0.21
C VAL A 139 -21.26 -1.99 -0.82
N PRO A 140 -22.41 -2.28 -1.46
CA PRO A 140 -22.46 -3.34 -2.49
C PRO A 140 -21.52 -3.06 -3.68
N ALA A 141 -21.41 -1.80 -4.10
CA ALA A 141 -20.51 -1.42 -5.20
C ALA A 141 -19.03 -1.54 -4.80
N LEU A 142 -18.70 -1.18 -3.55
CA LEU A 142 -17.35 -1.38 -2.99
C LEU A 142 -16.96 -2.87 -2.95
N LEU A 143 -17.87 -3.75 -2.53
CA LEU A 143 -17.63 -5.20 -2.50
C LEU A 143 -17.36 -5.75 -3.92
N LEU A 144 -18.16 -5.35 -4.91
CA LEU A 144 -17.92 -5.74 -6.31
C LEU A 144 -16.57 -5.22 -6.84
N CYS A 145 -16.20 -3.98 -6.51
CA CYS A 145 -14.90 -3.42 -6.88
C CYS A 145 -13.74 -4.19 -6.24
N LYS A 146 -13.90 -4.56 -4.96
CA LYS A 146 -12.93 -5.34 -4.20
C LYS A 146 -12.75 -6.74 -4.78
N GLU A 147 -13.83 -7.41 -5.14
CA GLU A 147 -13.80 -8.73 -5.81
C GLU A 147 -13.06 -8.64 -7.15
N LYS A 148 -13.44 -7.70 -8.02
CA LYS A 148 -12.79 -7.49 -9.33
C LYS A 148 -11.29 -7.18 -9.21
N ALA A 149 -10.92 -6.29 -8.30
CA ALA A 149 -9.51 -5.97 -8.05
C ALA A 149 -8.74 -7.20 -7.55
N THR A 150 -9.34 -7.95 -6.63
CA THR A 150 -8.74 -9.18 -6.08
C THR A 150 -8.53 -10.22 -7.16
N GLU A 151 -9.53 -10.48 -7.99
CA GLU A 151 -9.46 -11.42 -9.11
C GLU A 151 -8.34 -11.06 -10.08
N LEU A 152 -8.27 -9.79 -10.50
CA LEU A 152 -7.24 -9.32 -11.43
C LEU A 152 -5.83 -9.53 -10.88
N PHE A 153 -5.54 -9.01 -9.69
CA PHE A 153 -4.18 -9.04 -9.16
C PHE A 153 -3.77 -10.43 -8.63
N LYS A 154 -4.70 -11.28 -8.17
CA LYS A 154 -4.40 -12.67 -7.78
C LYS A 154 -4.16 -13.59 -8.98
N SER A 155 -4.66 -13.26 -10.16
CA SER A 155 -4.40 -14.03 -11.38
C SER A 155 -2.95 -13.95 -11.87
N LEU A 156 -2.19 -12.95 -11.41
CA LEU A 156 -0.82 -12.72 -11.85
C LEU A 156 0.16 -13.72 -11.23
N ALA A 157 1.06 -14.24 -12.06
CA ALA A 157 2.16 -15.09 -11.60
C ALA A 157 3.17 -14.30 -10.74
N GLN A 158 3.95 -15.01 -9.93
CA GLN A 158 4.94 -14.40 -9.02
C GLN A 158 5.90 -13.43 -9.71
N LEU A 159 6.39 -13.79 -10.90
CA LEU A 159 7.30 -12.96 -11.67
C LEU A 159 6.61 -11.70 -12.22
N GLN A 160 5.34 -11.81 -12.61
CA GLN A 160 4.53 -10.69 -13.07
C GLN A 160 4.27 -9.71 -11.92
N LEU A 161 3.88 -10.21 -10.75
CA LEU A 161 3.71 -9.41 -9.54
C LEU A 161 5.02 -8.71 -9.13
N GLN A 162 6.16 -9.41 -9.24
CA GLN A 162 7.46 -8.81 -8.99
C GLN A 162 7.80 -7.70 -10.00
N SER A 163 7.39 -7.86 -11.26
CA SER A 163 7.59 -6.85 -12.30
C SER A 163 6.72 -5.61 -12.07
N VAL A 164 5.46 -5.80 -11.68
CA VAL A 164 4.57 -4.71 -11.22
C VAL A 164 5.20 -3.97 -10.04
N ARG A 165 5.68 -4.70 -9.03
CA ARG A 165 6.33 -4.11 -7.86
C ARG A 165 7.57 -3.31 -8.25
N GLN A 166 8.41 -3.84 -9.15
CA GLN A 166 9.58 -3.12 -9.64
C GLN A 166 9.20 -1.80 -10.31
N GLU A 167 8.19 -1.82 -11.17
CA GLU A 167 7.70 -0.61 -11.84
C GLU A 167 7.17 0.42 -10.85
N LEU A 168 6.38 -0.01 -9.86
CA LEU A 168 5.91 0.86 -8.78
C LEU A 168 7.07 1.49 -8.02
N CYS A 169 8.12 0.71 -7.72
CA CYS A 169 9.33 1.24 -7.09
C CYS A 169 10.04 2.28 -7.95
N LEU A 170 10.09 2.11 -9.28
CA LEU A 170 10.65 3.08 -10.22
C LEU A 170 9.82 4.38 -10.24
N ILE A 171 8.50 4.27 -10.34
CA ILE A 171 7.58 5.42 -10.31
C ILE A 171 7.74 6.22 -9.01
N LEU A 172 7.92 5.53 -7.87
CA LEU A 172 8.00 6.13 -6.53
C LEU A 172 9.44 6.46 -6.09
N GLN A 173 10.43 6.19 -6.95
CA GLN A 173 11.84 6.43 -6.68
C GLN A 173 12.11 7.92 -6.49
N GLY A 174 13.05 8.27 -5.60
CA GLY A 174 13.46 9.65 -5.38
C GLY A 174 12.47 10.52 -4.59
N LEU A 175 11.24 10.05 -4.34
CA LEU A 175 10.28 10.78 -3.52
C LEU A 175 10.68 10.75 -2.04
N THR A 176 11.03 11.91 -1.49
CA THR A 176 11.51 12.10 -0.10
C THR A 176 10.75 13.21 0.64
N THR A 177 9.49 13.46 0.25
CA THR A 177 8.68 14.48 0.94
C THR A 177 8.45 14.07 2.39
N LYS A 178 8.77 14.97 3.33
CA LYS A 178 8.62 14.73 4.77
C LYS A 178 7.15 14.78 5.15
N VAL A 179 6.70 13.74 5.83
CA VAL A 179 5.31 13.57 6.25
C VAL A 179 5.28 13.35 7.75
N THR A 180 4.76 14.34 8.49
CA THR A 180 4.79 14.33 9.96
C THR A 180 4.19 13.07 10.57
N PRO A 181 3.00 12.57 10.16
CA PRO A 181 2.46 11.31 10.70
C PRO A 181 3.35 10.08 10.52
N LEU A 182 4.12 10.01 9.42
CA LEU A 182 5.04 8.90 9.16
C LEU A 182 6.33 9.04 9.97
N ILE A 183 6.80 10.27 10.18
CA ILE A 183 7.96 10.56 11.03
C ILE A 183 7.64 10.26 12.49
N SER A 184 6.48 10.69 12.99
CA SER A 184 6.07 10.48 14.38
C SER A 184 5.88 9.00 14.73
N THR A 185 5.54 8.17 13.75
CA THR A 185 5.40 6.70 13.91
C THR A 185 6.70 5.94 13.65
N GLY A 186 7.78 6.63 13.28
CA GLY A 186 9.07 6.02 12.95
C GLY A 186 9.09 5.26 11.61
N LEU A 187 8.05 5.40 10.80
CA LEU A 187 7.96 4.83 9.44
C LEU A 187 8.79 5.62 8.42
N GLN A 188 9.12 6.87 8.73
CA GLN A 188 9.96 7.75 7.93
C GLN A 188 11.03 8.40 8.81
N ASN A 189 12.25 8.58 8.28
CA ASN A 189 13.30 9.33 8.96
C ASN A 189 13.19 10.85 8.71
N LEU A 190 13.98 11.66 9.43
CA LEU A 190 13.99 13.13 9.28
C LEU A 190 14.47 13.62 7.90
N GLY A 191 15.12 12.74 7.14
CA GLY A 191 15.52 12.97 5.75
C GLY A 191 14.40 12.72 4.73
N GLY A 192 13.25 12.19 5.16
CA GLY A 192 12.12 11.88 4.29
C GLY A 192 12.18 10.49 3.64
N PHE A 193 13.15 9.64 4.02
CA PHE A 193 13.23 8.27 3.54
C PHE A 193 12.38 7.33 4.38
N ILE A 194 11.79 6.32 3.75
CA ILE A 194 11.03 5.28 4.45
C ILE A 194 11.99 4.37 5.22
N SER A 195 11.69 4.15 6.50
CA SER A 195 12.45 3.28 7.40
C SER A 195 11.93 1.85 7.29
N VAL A 196 12.68 0.97 6.62
CA VAL A 196 12.36 -0.47 6.55
C VAL A 196 13.10 -1.18 7.68
N ARG A 197 12.37 -1.77 8.63
CA ARG A 197 12.98 -2.53 9.73
C ARG A 197 13.39 -3.92 9.24
N GLY A 198 14.67 -4.26 9.37
CA GLY A 198 15.22 -5.56 8.98
C GLY A 198 15.07 -6.67 10.03
N GLU A 199 14.46 -6.39 11.19
CA GLU A 199 14.37 -7.35 12.29
C GLU A 199 13.24 -8.37 12.05
N GLY A 200 13.59 -9.67 12.15
CA GLY A 200 12.64 -10.79 12.13
C GLY A 200 12.23 -11.32 10.74
N ALA A 201 12.97 -11.00 9.67
CA ALA A 201 12.64 -11.48 8.33
C ALA A 201 13.20 -12.89 8.07
N ALA A 202 12.42 -13.93 8.35
CA ALA A 202 12.50 -15.13 7.54
C ALA A 202 11.98 -14.79 6.13
N LEU A 203 12.71 -15.16 5.08
CA LEU A 203 12.22 -15.05 3.71
C LEU A 203 10.95 -15.92 3.55
N PRO A 204 10.03 -15.57 2.62
CA PRO A 204 8.95 -16.47 2.25
C PRO A 204 9.54 -17.83 1.87
N ASP A 205 9.02 -18.92 2.46
CA ASP A 205 9.49 -20.30 2.28
C ASP A 205 10.91 -20.63 2.79
N GLN A 206 11.56 -19.72 3.53
CA GLN A 206 12.74 -20.10 4.30
C GLN A 206 12.34 -20.51 5.71
N PHE A 207 12.74 -21.72 6.07
CA PHE A 207 12.82 -22.14 7.47
C PHE A 207 13.63 -21.07 8.23
N CYS A 208 13.02 -20.47 9.25
CA CYS A 208 13.77 -19.77 10.28
C CYS A 208 14.95 -20.67 10.67
N ALA A 209 16.16 -20.12 10.73
CA ALA A 209 17.36 -20.89 11.06
C ALA A 209 17.05 -21.80 12.26
N GLY A 210 17.04 -23.12 12.02
CA GLY A 210 16.55 -24.09 13.00
C GLY A 210 17.38 -24.11 14.27
N THR A 211 16.94 -24.86 15.28
CA THR A 211 17.77 -25.12 16.46
C THR A 211 18.78 -26.22 16.17
N VAL A 212 20.06 -25.93 16.36
CA VAL A 212 21.15 -26.91 16.34
C VAL A 212 21.30 -27.49 17.74
N ARG A 213 21.23 -28.82 17.87
CA ARG A 213 21.48 -29.52 19.13
C ARG A 213 22.88 -30.11 19.12
N TYR A 214 23.71 -29.70 20.07
CA TYR A 214 25.02 -30.30 20.34
C TYR A 214 24.87 -31.40 21.38
N PHE A 215 25.38 -32.59 21.09
CA PHE A 215 25.41 -33.71 22.02
C PHE A 215 26.85 -33.92 22.49
N ALA A 216 27.10 -33.67 23.78
CA ALA A 216 28.38 -33.93 24.43
C ALA A 216 28.15 -34.86 25.62
N GLY A 217 28.23 -36.18 25.38
CA GLY A 217 27.89 -37.20 26.38
C GLY A 217 26.40 -37.16 26.74
N LYS A 218 26.06 -37.08 28.04
CA LYS A 218 24.67 -36.95 28.52
C LYS A 218 24.10 -35.53 28.43
N LYS A 219 24.92 -34.53 28.06
CA LYS A 219 24.47 -33.13 27.97
C LYS A 219 24.03 -32.80 26.55
N VAL A 220 22.84 -32.21 26.44
CA VAL A 220 22.29 -31.66 25.20
C VAL A 220 22.29 -30.14 25.32
N THR A 221 22.96 -29.45 24.40
CA THR A 221 22.95 -27.99 24.34
C THR A 221 22.21 -27.56 23.08
N VAL A 222 21.19 -26.71 23.21
CA VAL A 222 20.39 -26.21 22.08
C VAL A 222 20.86 -24.81 21.75
N ALA A 223 21.32 -24.58 20.51
CA ALA A 223 21.68 -23.26 20.01
C ALA A 223 20.76 -22.88 18.84
N GLN A 224 20.39 -21.61 18.71
CA GLN A 224 19.75 -21.12 17.49
C GLN A 224 20.81 -20.98 16.39
N ALA A 225 20.53 -21.53 15.20
CA ALA A 225 21.41 -21.33 14.05
C ALA A 225 21.47 -19.82 13.72
N PRO A 226 22.64 -19.29 13.34
CA PRO A 226 22.78 -17.88 13.02
C PRO A 226 21.89 -17.54 11.81
N GLY A 227 20.99 -16.57 11.99
CA GLY A 227 20.41 -15.86 10.85
C GLY A 227 21.51 -15.12 10.11
N MET A 228 21.32 -14.89 8.80
CA MET A 228 22.27 -14.07 8.02
C MET A 228 22.40 -12.68 8.66
N GLY A 229 23.46 -12.47 9.45
CA GLY A 229 23.81 -11.15 10.00
C GLY A 229 24.11 -11.03 11.50
N GLY A 230 24.22 -12.10 12.30
CA GLY A 230 24.54 -11.93 13.73
C GLY A 230 25.12 -13.17 14.40
N GLY A 231 26.15 -12.97 15.23
CA GLY A 231 26.92 -14.02 15.88
C GLY A 231 26.13 -14.95 16.82
N ILE A 232 26.74 -16.08 17.16
CA ILE A 232 26.13 -17.16 17.94
C ILE A 232 25.89 -16.69 19.39
N ARG A 233 24.63 -16.64 19.82
CA ARG A 233 24.26 -16.58 21.25
C ARG A 233 23.95 -17.99 21.74
N ILE A 234 24.85 -18.54 22.55
CA ILE A 234 24.63 -19.81 23.25
C ILE A 234 23.93 -19.49 24.57
N GLN A 235 22.70 -19.97 24.74
CA GLN A 235 22.07 -20.06 26.06
C GLN A 235 22.24 -21.49 26.57
N THR A 236 22.99 -21.65 27.65
CA THR A 236 23.24 -22.95 28.26
C THR A 236 22.17 -23.19 29.32
N GLU A 237 21.18 -24.04 29.02
CA GLU A 237 20.40 -24.69 30.08
C GLU A 237 21.02 -26.05 30.38
N VAL A 238 21.37 -26.26 31.64
CA VAL A 238 21.89 -27.53 32.15
C VAL A 238 20.69 -28.29 32.72
N VAL A 239 20.29 -29.37 32.05
CA VAL A 239 19.47 -30.45 32.65
C VAL A 239 20.40 -31.59 33.03
#